data_AF-A0A843S5H1-F1
#
_entry.id   AF-A0A843S5H1-F1
#
_cell.length_a   1.000
_cell.length_b   1.000
_cell.length_c   1.000
_cell.angle_alpha   90.00
_cell.angle_beta   90.00
_cell.angle_gamma   90.00
#
_symmetry.space_group_name_H-M   'P 1'
#
loop_
_entity.id
_entity.type
_entity.pdbx_description
1 polymer ?
#
loop_
_entity_poly.entity_id
_entity_poly.type
_entity_poly.pdbx_seq_one_letter_code
_entity_poly.pdbx_strand_id
1 'polypeptide(L)'
;MLTIGAIREAVRQIDPNLPLQDVSTQIEEVEGRFQQEKLFAQAYTLFGALALVVAAVGLFGLMSYDVSLRTNEIGIRMALGAQRGDVLRLVMRESMLLVALGIAIGLAVAIGSSRFVATLLYDLAPTDALSIAVAVVVIVVVSAVAGFIPARRASKVDPMVALHEL
;
A
#
# COMPACT_ATOMS: atom_id res chain seq x y z
N MET A 1 8.61 -43.69 10.53
CA MET A 1 9.52 -43.45 9.39
C MET A 1 9.62 -44.74 8.58
N LEU A 2 8.70 -44.96 7.64
CA LEU A 2 8.78 -46.05 6.67
C LEU A 2 9.55 -45.51 5.47
N THR A 3 10.80 -45.93 5.33
CA THR A 3 11.71 -45.47 4.29
C THR A 3 11.25 -45.97 2.93
N ILE A 4 11.18 -45.07 1.95
CA ILE A 4 10.79 -45.29 0.54
C ILE A 4 11.44 -46.53 -0.10
N GLY A 5 12.61 -46.95 0.40
CA GLY A 5 13.26 -48.21 0.02
C GLY A 5 12.41 -49.46 0.27
N ALA A 6 11.67 -49.55 1.39
CA ALA A 6 10.89 -50.74 1.73
C ALA A 6 9.67 -50.93 0.82
N ILE A 7 9.05 -49.84 0.37
CA ILE A 7 7.93 -49.86 -0.59
C ILE A 7 8.46 -50.20 -1.99
N ARG A 8 9.63 -49.68 -2.37
CA ARG A 8 10.30 -49.97 -3.64
C ARG A 8 10.70 -51.44 -3.78
N GLU A 9 11.15 -52.07 -2.70
CA GLU A 9 11.52 -53.49 -2.69
C GLU A 9 10.29 -54.40 -2.82
N ALA A 10 9.18 -54.06 -2.15
CA ALA A 10 7.94 -54.82 -2.21
C ALA A 10 7.27 -54.78 -3.60
N VAL A 11 7.36 -53.64 -4.30
CA VAL A 11 6.80 -53.48 -5.66
C VAL A 11 7.64 -54.22 -6.71
N ARG A 12 8.96 -54.30 -6.52
CA ARG A 12 9.86 -55.06 -7.42
C ARG A 12 9.65 -56.57 -7.40
N GLN A 13 9.09 -57.12 -6.33
CA GLN A 13 8.80 -58.56 -6.25
C GLN A 13 7.55 -58.98 -7.02
N ILE A 14 6.67 -58.04 -7.38
CA ILE A 14 5.36 -58.35 -7.94
C ILE A 14 5.34 -58.21 -9.47
N ASP A 15 6.02 -57.21 -10.05
CA ASP A 15 6.06 -57.07 -11.53
C ASP A 15 7.32 -56.31 -12.03
N PRO A 16 8.32 -57.00 -12.61
CA PRO A 16 9.55 -56.38 -13.12
C PRO A 16 9.39 -55.56 -14.41
N ASN A 17 8.22 -55.63 -15.07
CA ASN A 17 8.02 -55.05 -16.41
C ASN A 17 7.25 -53.72 -16.41
N LEU A 18 6.96 -53.15 -15.24
CA LEU A 18 6.42 -51.78 -15.18
C LEU A 18 7.54 -50.78 -15.49
N PRO A 19 7.43 -49.98 -16.57
CA PRO A 19 8.29 -48.82 -16.73
C PRO A 19 7.93 -47.84 -15.61
N LEU A 20 8.74 -47.83 -14.55
CA LEU A 20 8.77 -46.76 -13.56
C LEU A 20 9.35 -45.51 -14.23
N GLN A 21 8.57 -44.91 -15.13
CA GLN A 21 8.81 -43.58 -15.67
C GLN A 21 8.52 -42.57 -14.56
N ASP A 22 9.59 -41.90 -14.14
CA ASP A 22 9.63 -40.73 -13.28
C ASP A 22 8.97 -40.89 -11.89
N VAL A 23 9.74 -41.49 -10.99
CA VAL A 23 9.80 -40.98 -9.61
C VAL A 23 10.63 -39.69 -9.65
N SER A 24 10.09 -38.65 -10.29
CA SER A 24 10.57 -37.29 -10.12
C SER A 24 10.02 -36.75 -8.80
N THR A 25 10.94 -36.19 -8.07
CA THR A 25 10.83 -35.49 -6.80
C THR A 25 9.65 -34.50 -6.76
N GLN A 26 8.79 -34.61 -5.75
CA GLN A 26 7.94 -33.50 -5.24
C GLN A 26 8.77 -32.25 -4.80
N ILE A 27 10.07 -32.25 -5.04
CA ILE A 27 11.02 -31.20 -4.65
C ILE A 27 11.48 -30.38 -5.89
N GLU A 28 11.23 -30.82 -7.13
CA GLU A 28 11.69 -30.09 -8.34
C GLU A 28 10.55 -29.45 -9.17
N GLU A 29 9.29 -29.85 -8.98
CA GLU A 29 8.13 -29.21 -9.64
C GLU A 29 7.63 -27.97 -8.87
N VAL A 30 8.43 -27.50 -7.92
CA VAL A 30 8.23 -26.27 -7.16
C VAL A 30 8.96 -25.10 -7.83
N GLU A 31 10.03 -25.35 -8.59
CA GLU A 31 10.84 -24.28 -9.16
C GLU A 31 10.16 -23.55 -10.34
N GLY A 32 9.23 -24.18 -11.06
CA GLY A 32 8.55 -23.57 -12.22
C GLY A 32 7.38 -22.64 -11.86
N ARG A 33 6.54 -23.03 -10.88
CA ARG A 33 5.37 -22.25 -10.45
C ARG A 33 5.71 -21.18 -9.40
N PHE A 34 6.67 -21.43 -8.51
CA PHE A 34 7.09 -20.45 -7.52
C PHE A 34 7.89 -19.27 -8.10
N GLN A 35 8.59 -19.46 -9.22
CA GLN A 35 9.26 -18.35 -9.92
C GLN A 35 8.22 -17.35 -10.46
N GLN A 36 7.12 -17.84 -11.05
CA GLN A 36 6.13 -16.97 -11.68
C GLN A 36 5.31 -16.19 -10.63
N GLU A 37 4.89 -16.85 -9.55
CA GLU A 37 4.19 -16.18 -8.44
C GLU A 37 5.08 -15.15 -7.73
N LYS A 38 6.37 -15.45 -7.51
CA LYS A 38 7.31 -14.50 -6.91
C LYS A 38 7.56 -13.29 -7.81
N LEU A 39 7.69 -13.48 -9.13
CA LEU A 39 7.87 -12.38 -10.08
C LEU A 39 6.67 -11.43 -10.07
N PHE A 40 5.45 -11.97 -10.07
CA PHE A 40 4.24 -11.15 -9.94
C PHE A 40 4.17 -10.44 -8.59
N ALA A 41 4.42 -11.14 -7.49
CA ALA A 41 4.42 -10.52 -6.15
C ALA A 41 5.46 -9.40 -6.04
N GLN A 42 6.66 -9.58 -6.58
CA GLN A 42 7.72 -8.56 -6.60
C GLN A 42 7.31 -7.36 -7.47
N ALA A 43 6.76 -7.60 -8.66
CA ALA A 43 6.27 -6.54 -9.54
C ALA A 43 5.15 -5.73 -8.87
N TYR A 44 4.16 -6.38 -8.28
CA TYR A 44 3.08 -5.72 -7.55
C TYR A 44 3.59 -4.93 -6.35
N THR A 45 4.57 -5.46 -5.62
CA THR A 45 5.20 -4.76 -4.50
C THR A 45 5.90 -3.49 -4.98
N LEU A 46 6.65 -3.57 -6.09
CA LEU A 46 7.32 -2.41 -6.68
C LEU A 46 6.30 -1.37 -7.19
N PHE A 47 5.26 -1.79 -7.89
CA PHE A 47 4.20 -0.89 -8.35
C PHE A 47 3.47 -0.23 -7.19
N GLY A 48 3.16 -0.98 -6.13
CA GLY A 48 2.58 -0.42 -4.90
C GLY A 48 3.48 0.63 -4.27
N ALA A 49 4.78 0.36 -4.17
CA ALA A 49 5.75 1.32 -3.63
C ALA A 49 5.83 2.60 -4.50
N LEU A 50 5.88 2.46 -5.83
CA LEU A 50 5.89 3.61 -6.74
C LEU A 50 4.60 4.42 -6.66
N ALA A 51 3.45 3.75 -6.65
CA ALA A 51 2.15 4.40 -6.50
C ALA A 51 2.07 5.17 -5.18
N LEU A 52 2.59 4.61 -4.09
CA LEU A 52 2.67 5.26 -2.79
C LEU A 52 3.56 6.51 -2.83
N VAL A 53 4.70 6.45 -3.51
CA VAL A 53 5.58 7.62 -3.72
C VAL A 53 4.86 8.71 -4.54
N VAL A 54 4.22 8.34 -5.65
CA VAL A 54 3.47 9.30 -6.49
C VAL A 54 2.34 9.94 -5.69
N ALA A 55 1.60 9.16 -4.92
CA ALA A 55 0.55 9.66 -4.04
C ALA A 55 1.09 10.62 -2.97
N ALA A 56 2.23 10.29 -2.35
CA ALA A 56 2.88 11.14 -1.36
C ALA A 56 3.34 12.48 -1.95
N VAL A 57 3.95 12.46 -3.15
CA VAL A 57 4.36 13.67 -3.87
C VAL A 57 3.15 14.50 -4.28
N GLY A 58 2.08 13.88 -4.78
CA GLY A 58 0.84 14.55 -5.15
C GLY A 58 0.17 15.23 -3.94
N LEU A 59 0.07 14.52 -2.81
CA LEU A 59 -0.43 15.08 -1.55
C LEU A 59 0.43 16.24 -1.07
N PHE A 60 1.75 16.10 -1.10
CA PHE A 60 2.67 17.19 -0.72
C PHE A 60 2.49 18.43 -1.60
N GLY A 61 2.38 18.23 -2.92
CA GLY A 61 2.17 19.30 -3.89
C GLY A 61 0.84 20.02 -3.67
N LEU A 62 -0.26 19.26 -3.54
CA LEU A 62 -1.59 19.81 -3.28
C LEU A 62 -1.64 20.59 -1.96
N MET A 63 -1.11 20.00 -0.87
CA MET A 63 -0.99 20.67 0.44
C MET A 63 -0.19 21.97 0.34
N SER A 64 0.96 21.93 -0.33
CA SER A 64 1.84 23.10 -0.45
C SER A 64 1.19 24.22 -1.24
N TYR A 65 0.42 23.86 -2.27
CA TYR A 65 -0.34 24.80 -3.08
C TYR A 65 -1.48 25.44 -2.28
N ASP A 66 -2.29 24.65 -1.58
CA ASP A 66 -3.39 25.15 -0.74
C ASP A 66 -2.90 26.06 0.38
N VAL A 67 -1.79 25.70 1.03
CA VAL A 67 -1.15 26.55 2.04
C VAL A 67 -0.73 27.88 1.45
N SER A 68 -0.12 27.87 0.25
CA SER A 68 0.35 29.09 -0.42
C SER A 68 -0.81 30.04 -0.73
N LEU A 69 -1.93 29.52 -1.23
CA LEU A 69 -3.15 30.29 -1.50
C LEU A 69 -3.79 30.88 -0.23
N ARG A 70 -3.75 30.15 0.89
CA ARG A 70 -4.37 30.56 2.17
C ARG A 70 -3.43 31.34 3.08
N THR A 71 -2.21 31.66 2.64
CA THR A 71 -1.19 32.35 3.45
C THR A 71 -1.70 33.67 4.04
N ASN A 72 -2.46 34.45 3.25
CA ASN A 72 -3.02 35.73 3.69
C ASN A 72 -4.05 35.57 4.81
N GLU A 73 -4.96 34.60 4.70
CA GLU A 73 -5.96 34.30 5.74
C GLU A 73 -5.30 33.78 7.02
N ILE A 74 -4.27 32.93 6.87
CA ILE A 74 -3.49 32.38 7.98
C ILE A 74 -2.72 33.51 8.67
N GLY A 75 -2.14 34.45 7.92
CA GLY A 75 -1.45 35.63 8.44
C GLY A 75 -2.38 36.53 9.26
N ILE A 76 -3.60 36.80 8.76
CA ILE A 76 -4.61 37.58 9.49
C ILE A 76 -5.04 36.87 10.79
N ARG A 77 -5.31 35.56 10.74
CA ARG A 77 -5.66 34.79 11.95
C ARG A 77 -4.55 34.79 12.98
N MET A 78 -3.30 34.64 12.54
CA MET A 78 -2.12 34.71 13.40
C MET A 78 -1.95 36.11 14.01
N ALA A 79 -2.20 37.19 13.25
CA ALA A 79 -2.17 38.56 13.75
C ALA A 79 -3.28 38.85 14.78
N LEU A 80 -4.42 38.16 14.67
CA LEU A 80 -5.52 38.20 15.65
C LEU A 80 -5.28 37.29 16.88
N GLY A 81 -4.11 36.64 16.98
CA GLY A 81 -3.71 35.84 18.14
C GLY A 81 -3.97 34.33 18.04
N ALA A 82 -4.28 33.79 16.85
CA ALA A 82 -4.42 32.35 16.68
C ALA A 82 -3.09 31.62 16.97
N GLN A 83 -3.18 30.46 17.64
CA GLN A 83 -2.00 29.67 17.96
C GLN A 83 -1.56 28.85 16.74
N ARG A 84 -0.24 28.72 16.52
CA ARG A 84 0.34 27.91 15.41
C ARG A 84 -0.21 26.48 15.34
N GLY A 85 -0.64 25.92 16.48
CA GLY A 85 -1.26 24.60 16.58
C GLY A 85 -2.64 24.50 15.93
N ASP A 86 -3.42 25.57 15.92
CA ASP A 86 -4.75 25.58 15.31
C ASP A 86 -4.66 25.50 13.78
N VAL A 87 -3.69 26.20 13.21
CA VAL A 87 -3.39 26.15 11.76
C VAL A 87 -2.89 24.76 11.39
N LEU A 88 -1.97 24.18 12.18
CA LEU A 88 -1.47 22.83 11.95
C LEU A 88 -2.61 21.80 11.98
N ARG A 89 -3.50 21.89 12.98
CA ARG A 89 -4.65 20.97 13.13
C ARG A 89 -5.64 21.11 11.99
N LEU A 90 -5.89 22.33 11.52
CA LEU A 90 -6.80 22.59 10.40
C LEU A 90 -6.28 21.93 9.11
N VAL A 91 -5.02 22.21 8.75
CA VAL A 91 -4.40 21.66 7.53
C VAL A 91 -4.30 20.14 7.61
N MET A 92 -3.91 19.61 8.78
CA MET A 92 -3.89 18.16 9.01
C MET A 92 -5.26 17.53 8.83
N ARG A 93 -6.32 18.13 9.37
CA ARG A 93 -7.68 17.58 9.25
C ARG A 93 -8.15 17.56 7.80
N GLU A 94 -7.90 18.63 7.05
CA GLU A 94 -8.24 18.71 5.63
C GLU A 94 -7.48 17.63 4.83
N SER A 95 -6.19 17.46 5.11
CA SER A 95 -5.37 16.39 4.52
C SER A 95 -5.90 14.98 4.81
N MET A 96 -6.24 14.71 6.06
CA MET A 96 -6.70 13.40 6.50
C MET A 96 -8.10 13.08 5.98
N LEU A 97 -8.95 14.09 5.74
CA LEU A 97 -10.24 13.89 5.08
C LEU A 97 -10.08 13.43 3.63
N LEU A 98 -9.16 14.04 2.87
CA LEU A 98 -8.84 13.60 1.51
C LEU A 98 -8.31 12.17 1.50
N VAL A 99 -7.41 11.84 2.43
CA VAL A 99 -6.86 10.49 2.58
C VAL A 99 -7.96 9.48 2.93
N ALA A 100 -8.86 9.82 3.86
CA ALA A 100 -9.96 8.95 4.24
C ALA A 100 -10.92 8.67 3.07
N LEU A 101 -11.23 9.69 2.26
CA LEU A 101 -12.04 9.51 1.05
C LEU A 101 -11.31 8.61 0.03
N GLY A 102 -10.02 8.84 -0.19
CA GLY A 102 -9.20 8.01 -1.06
C GLY A 102 -9.16 6.55 -0.62
N ILE A 103 -9.01 6.29 0.68
CA ILE A 103 -9.03 4.95 1.28
C ILE A 103 -10.41 4.31 1.08
N ALA A 104 -11.50 5.03 1.34
CA ALA A 104 -12.86 4.50 1.19
C ALA A 104 -13.14 4.08 -0.27
N ILE A 105 -12.77 4.94 -1.23
CA ILE A 105 -12.91 4.64 -2.67
C ILE A 105 -12.00 3.47 -3.06
N GLY A 106 -10.74 3.48 -2.62
CA GLY A 106 -9.78 2.41 -2.90
C GLY A 106 -10.23 1.06 -2.36
N LEU A 107 -10.78 1.00 -1.15
CA LEU A 107 -11.37 -0.20 -0.55
C LEU A 107 -12.56 -0.72 -1.37
N ALA A 108 -13.48 0.16 -1.76
CA ALA A 108 -14.64 -0.21 -2.57
C ALA A 108 -14.22 -0.81 -3.91
N VAL A 109 -13.23 -0.20 -4.58
CA VAL A 109 -12.66 -0.69 -5.83
C VAL A 109 -11.94 -2.01 -5.62
N ALA A 110 -11.07 -2.12 -4.61
CA ALA A 110 -10.31 -3.34 -4.33
C ALA A 110 -11.21 -4.55 -4.05
N ILE A 111 -12.24 -4.36 -3.22
CA ILE A 111 -13.22 -5.41 -2.90
C ILE A 111 -14.02 -5.75 -4.16
N GLY A 112 -14.49 -4.75 -4.91
CA GLY A 112 -15.23 -4.95 -6.15
C GLY A 112 -14.45 -5.75 -7.20
N SER A 113 -13.19 -5.36 -7.44
CA SER A 113 -12.29 -6.04 -8.37
C SER A 113 -11.94 -7.46 -7.90
N SER A 114 -11.69 -7.66 -6.60
CA SER A 114 -11.40 -9.01 -6.07
C SER A 114 -12.58 -9.97 -6.30
N ARG A 115 -13.81 -9.50 -6.10
CA ARG A 115 -15.02 -10.28 -6.39
C ARG A 115 -15.18 -10.58 -7.86
N PHE A 116 -14.91 -9.60 -8.74
CA PHE A 116 -14.97 -9.80 -10.18
C PHE A 116 -13.96 -10.86 -10.64
N VAL A 117 -12.70 -10.78 -10.19
CA VAL A 117 -11.65 -11.76 -10.55
C VAL A 117 -11.95 -13.15 -10.00
N ALA A 118 -12.51 -13.26 -8.80
CA ALA A 118 -12.93 -14.53 -8.22
C ALA A 118 -14.01 -15.25 -9.05
N THR A 119 -14.79 -14.53 -9.88
CA THR A 119 -15.73 -15.18 -10.82
C THR A 119 -15.05 -15.77 -12.06
N LEU A 120 -13.81 -15.38 -12.35
CA LEU A 120 -13.07 -15.79 -13.55
C LEU A 120 -12.04 -16.90 -13.26
N LEU A 121 -11.51 -16.98 -12.04
CA LEU A 121 -10.52 -17.98 -11.63
C LEU A 121 -11.02 -18.69 -10.34
N TYR A 122 -11.26 -20.00 -10.44
CA TYR A 122 -11.50 -20.83 -9.25
C TYR A 122 -10.27 -20.79 -8.34
N ASP A 123 -10.48 -20.72 -7.03
CA ASP A 123 -9.48 -20.84 -5.94
C ASP A 123 -8.66 -19.60 -5.50
N LEU A 124 -9.03 -18.36 -5.85
CA LEU A 124 -8.47 -17.19 -5.13
C LEU A 124 -9.11 -17.05 -3.75
N ALA A 125 -8.29 -17.24 -2.71
CA ALA A 125 -8.69 -17.00 -1.33
C ALA A 125 -9.30 -15.58 -1.18
N PRO A 126 -10.48 -15.45 -0.56
CA PRO A 126 -11.16 -14.18 -0.46
C PRO A 126 -10.32 -13.22 0.38
N THR A 127 -9.87 -12.14 -0.25
CA THR A 127 -9.54 -10.86 0.38
C THR A 127 -8.92 -10.98 1.78
N ASP A 128 -7.59 -11.11 1.87
CA ASP A 128 -6.90 -11.14 3.15
C ASP A 128 -7.07 -9.81 3.90
N ALA A 129 -7.86 -9.85 4.98
CA ALA A 129 -8.16 -8.71 5.82
C ALA A 129 -6.90 -8.11 6.46
N LEU A 130 -5.88 -8.94 6.72
CA LEU A 130 -4.61 -8.48 7.28
C LEU A 130 -3.87 -7.60 6.26
N SER A 131 -3.76 -8.06 5.01
CA SER A 131 -3.12 -7.30 3.92
C SER A 131 -3.81 -5.95 3.68
N ILE A 132 -5.15 -5.91 3.71
CA ILE A 132 -5.90 -4.64 3.61
C ILE A 132 -5.61 -3.74 4.80
N ALA A 133 -5.65 -4.26 6.03
CA ALA A 133 -5.38 -3.48 7.22
C ALA A 133 -3.97 -2.87 7.20
N VAL A 134 -2.97 -3.66 6.81
CA VAL A 134 -1.58 -3.20 6.64
C VAL A 134 -1.50 -2.10 5.58
N ALA A 135 -2.14 -2.28 4.43
CA ALA A 135 -2.14 -1.27 3.37
C ALA A 135 -2.76 0.06 3.82
N VAL A 136 -3.90 0.00 4.53
CA VAL A 136 -4.56 1.18 5.10
C VAL A 136 -3.65 1.90 6.09
N VAL A 137 -3.01 1.16 7.00
CA VAL A 137 -2.08 1.74 7.99
C VAL A 137 -0.89 2.40 7.29
N VAL A 138 -0.30 1.74 6.30
CA VAL A 138 0.83 2.28 5.53
C VAL A 138 0.44 3.58 4.81
N ILE A 139 -0.72 3.61 4.15
CA ILE A 139 -1.21 4.81 3.48
C ILE A 139 -1.41 5.94 4.49
N VAL A 140 -2.08 5.68 5.62
CA VAL A 140 -2.31 6.70 6.65
C VAL A 140 -0.99 7.26 7.18
N VAL A 141 -0.01 6.41 7.50
CA VAL A 141 1.30 6.83 8.01
C VAL A 141 2.04 7.67 6.96
N VAL A 142 2.12 7.20 5.71
CA VAL A 142 2.83 7.93 4.65
C VAL A 142 2.16 9.26 4.35
N SER A 143 0.83 9.30 4.26
CA SER A 143 0.09 10.53 4.03
C SER A 143 0.24 11.51 5.19
N ALA A 144 0.23 11.04 6.44
CA ALA A 144 0.47 11.88 7.61
C ALA A 144 1.89 12.49 7.58
N VAL A 145 2.91 11.70 7.26
CA VAL A 145 4.30 12.17 7.12
C VAL A 145 4.44 13.16 5.97
N ALA A 146 3.87 12.86 4.80
CA ALA A 146 3.90 13.73 3.63
C ALA A 146 3.18 15.06 3.88
N GLY A 147 2.04 15.04 4.58
CA GLY A 147 1.28 16.22 4.95
C GLY A 147 1.90 17.03 6.10
N PHE A 148 2.73 16.41 6.94
CA PHE A 148 3.30 17.08 8.12
C PHE A 148 4.30 18.16 7.76
N ILE A 149 5.10 17.95 6.72
CA ILE A 149 6.07 18.93 6.24
C ILE A 149 5.38 20.23 5.78
N PRO A 150 4.41 20.21 4.83
CA PRO A 150 3.74 21.42 4.38
C PRO A 150 2.87 22.06 5.48
N ALA A 151 2.21 21.25 6.32
CA ALA A 151 1.42 21.79 7.44
C ALA A 151 2.31 22.51 8.48
N ARG A 152 3.51 21.98 8.74
CA ARG A 152 4.50 22.65 9.59
C ARG A 152 5.06 23.91 8.93
N ARG A 153 5.30 23.90 7.61
CA ARG A 153 5.69 25.12 6.86
C ARG A 153 4.60 26.20 6.97
N ALA A 154 3.33 25.85 6.80
CA ALA A 154 2.18 26.76 6.98
C ALA A 154 2.18 27.43 8.36
N SER A 155 2.39 26.62 9.42
CA SER A 155 2.42 27.12 10.81
C SER A 155 3.61 28.03 11.13
N LYS A 156 4.65 28.01 10.28
CA LYS A 156 5.88 28.80 10.42
C LYS A 156 5.93 30.01 9.49
N VAL A 157 4.93 30.23 8.63
CA VAL A 157 4.90 31.43 7.79
C VAL A 157 4.81 32.65 8.72
N ASP A 158 5.85 33.48 8.67
CA ASP A 158 5.94 34.67 9.52
C ASP A 158 4.98 35.74 8.98
N PRO A 159 4.04 36.24 9.79
CA PRO A 159 3.03 37.21 9.37
C PRO A 159 3.63 38.53 8.88
N MET A 160 4.89 38.82 9.24
CA MET A 160 5.61 40.02 8.78
C MET A 160 6.06 39.97 7.31
N VAL A 161 6.26 38.77 6.72
CA VAL A 161 6.62 38.66 5.30
C VAL A 161 5.36 38.83 4.43
N ALA A 162 4.20 38.38 4.89
CA ALA A 162 2.93 38.55 4.19
C ALA A 162 2.46 40.02 4.11
N LEU A 163 2.92 40.88 5.01
CA LEU A 163 2.56 42.30 5.01
C LEU A 163 3.44 43.16 4.08
N HIS A 164 4.59 42.65 3.64
CA HIS A 164 5.59 43.44 2.89
C HIS A 164 5.41 43.36 1.35
N GLU A 165 4.45 42.55 0.87
CA GLU A 165 4.03 42.50 -0.54
C GLU A 165 2.73 43.29 -0.83
N LEU A 166 2.18 44.01 0.16
CA LEU A 166 1.13 45.01 -0.04
C LEU A 166 1.73 46.40 -0.24
#